data_AF-H1XU07-F1
#
_entry.id   AF-H1XU07-F1
#
_cell.length_a   1.000
_cell.length_b   1.000
_cell.length_c   1.000
_cell.angle_alpha   90.00
_cell.angle_beta   90.00
_cell.angle_gamma   90.00
#
_symmetry.space_group_name_H-M   'P 1'
#
loop_
_entity.id
_entity.type
_entity.pdbx_description
1 polymer ?
#
loop_
_entity_poly.entity_id
_entity_poly.type
_entity_poly.pdbx_seq_one_letter_code
_entity_poly.pdbx_strand_id
1 'polypeptide(L)'
;MKYSQFNRSVLANAFNFYARTLTYPYDELTHELQHIFREMEKNIENAFDNTITARILDIINHYQGEEMKALQAEYTRLFTPRKEIPPVISLQLQDWTPMHDLSELEELLFDIGVSQYSGEHPDFVTHVLEYFASALDYEEEPSILNFYEKFLKEPIPKLCATIYQKTTLTFYKEIAKGLHDLIHLMAEAQEAPDIDSIDLE
;
A
#
# COMPACT_ATOMS: atom_id res chain seq x y z
N MET A 1 -3.67 18.54 4.13
CA MET A 1 -4.42 17.29 3.90
C MET A 1 -5.31 17.08 5.11
N LYS A 2 -6.61 16.86 4.93
CA LYS A 2 -7.46 16.50 6.06
C LYS A 2 -7.40 14.99 6.27
N TYR A 3 -6.31 14.51 6.87
CA TYR A 3 -6.25 13.13 7.36
C TYR A 3 -7.38 12.84 8.34
N SER A 4 -8.01 13.86 8.93
CA SER A 4 -9.21 13.75 9.75
C SER A 4 -10.42 13.10 9.06
N GLN A 5 -10.42 12.94 7.73
CA GLN A 5 -11.45 12.18 7.02
C GLN A 5 -11.24 10.65 7.10
N PHE A 6 -10.06 10.21 7.53
CA PHE A 6 -9.74 8.80 7.78
C PHE A 6 -9.47 8.60 9.27
N ASN A 7 -9.82 7.43 9.78
CA ASN A 7 -9.19 6.97 11.01
C ASN A 7 -7.74 6.57 10.68
N ARG A 8 -6.76 7.23 11.32
CA ARG A 8 -5.33 6.99 11.03
C ARG A 8 -4.93 5.53 11.24
N SER A 9 -5.48 4.86 12.25
CA SER A 9 -5.20 3.45 12.52
C SER A 9 -5.76 2.53 11.43
N VAL A 10 -6.94 2.83 10.90
CA VAL A 10 -7.49 2.08 9.74
C VAL A 10 -6.59 2.28 8.52
N LEU A 11 -6.18 3.52 8.26
CA LEU A 11 -5.33 3.84 7.12
C LEU A 11 -3.95 3.17 7.23
N ALA A 12 -3.31 3.23 8.40
CA ALA A 12 -2.03 2.57 8.66
C ALA A 12 -2.12 1.06 8.45
N ASN A 13 -3.15 0.41 8.99
CA ASN A 13 -3.39 -1.02 8.78
C ASN A 13 -3.66 -1.36 7.32
N ALA A 14 -4.34 -0.49 6.55
CA ALA A 14 -4.54 -0.70 5.13
C ALA A 14 -3.20 -0.69 4.37
N PHE A 15 -2.30 0.23 4.68
CA PHE A 15 -0.96 0.26 4.08
C PHE A 15 -0.12 -0.97 4.44
N ASN A 16 -0.14 -1.39 5.71
CA ASN A 16 0.49 -2.64 6.14
C ASN A 16 -0.10 -3.86 5.42
N PHE A 17 -1.42 -3.90 5.23
CA PHE A 17 -2.10 -4.95 4.47
C PHE A 17 -1.56 -5.00 3.03
N TYR A 18 -1.55 -3.87 2.33
CA TYR A 18 -1.07 -3.83 0.94
C TYR A 18 0.41 -4.19 0.81
N ALA A 19 1.27 -3.68 1.70
CA ALA A 19 2.67 -4.09 1.78
C ALA A 19 2.78 -5.62 1.90
N ARG A 20 2.02 -6.21 2.82
CA ARG A 20 2.05 -7.64 3.07
C ARG A 20 1.56 -8.47 1.88
N THR A 21 0.52 -8.02 1.17
CA THR A 21 0.01 -8.70 -0.04
C THR A 21 0.97 -8.67 -1.24
N LEU A 22 1.94 -7.75 -1.23
CA LEU A 22 2.99 -7.65 -2.26
C LEU A 22 4.24 -8.48 -1.93
N THR A 23 4.20 -9.28 -0.85
CA THR A 23 5.26 -10.25 -0.52
C THR A 23 4.97 -11.64 -1.11
N TYR A 24 5.98 -12.52 -1.09
CA TYR A 24 5.81 -13.88 -1.61
C TYR A 24 4.67 -14.62 -0.87
N PRO A 25 3.72 -15.26 -1.57
CA PRO A 25 2.57 -15.89 -0.92
C PRO A 25 2.94 -17.25 -0.29
N TYR A 26 2.39 -17.50 0.90
CA TYR A 26 2.53 -18.75 1.67
C TYR A 26 1.30 -19.00 2.55
N ASP A 27 1.12 -20.22 3.03
CA ASP A 27 -0.13 -20.66 3.67
C ASP A 27 -0.55 -19.78 4.86
N GLU A 28 0.38 -19.43 5.74
CA GLU A 28 0.11 -18.63 6.94
C GLU A 28 -0.18 -17.15 6.64
N LEU A 29 0.13 -16.65 5.45
CA LEU A 29 -0.16 -15.26 5.06
C LEU A 29 -1.64 -14.93 5.21
N THR A 30 -2.53 -15.89 4.94
CA THR A 30 -3.98 -15.72 5.15
C THR A 30 -4.31 -15.26 6.57
N HIS A 31 -3.67 -15.85 7.58
CA HIS A 31 -3.93 -15.54 8.97
C HIS A 31 -3.43 -14.16 9.35
N GLU A 32 -2.29 -13.74 8.79
CA GLU A 32 -1.75 -12.40 8.97
C GLU A 32 -2.66 -11.35 8.34
N LEU A 33 -3.09 -11.56 7.10
CA LEU A 33 -4.02 -10.67 6.40
C LEU A 33 -5.37 -10.54 7.13
N GLN A 34 -5.91 -11.66 7.64
CA GLN A 34 -7.12 -11.65 8.47
C GLN A 34 -6.94 -10.93 9.79
N HIS A 35 -5.76 -11.03 10.41
CA HIS A 35 -5.47 -10.32 11.64
C HIS A 35 -5.49 -8.81 11.43
N ILE A 36 -4.78 -8.33 10.40
CA ILE A 36 -4.75 -6.89 10.04
C ILE A 36 -6.18 -6.40 9.74
N PHE A 37 -6.96 -7.18 9.00
CA PHE A 37 -8.36 -6.85 8.70
C PHE A 37 -9.22 -6.68 9.97
N ARG A 38 -9.10 -7.58 10.94
CA ARG A 38 -9.84 -7.47 12.20
C ARG A 38 -9.44 -6.25 13.02
N GLU A 39 -8.18 -5.82 12.94
CA GLU A 39 -7.77 -4.57 13.61
C GLU A 39 -8.38 -3.35 12.90
N MET A 40 -8.52 -3.36 11.57
CA MET A 40 -9.26 -2.31 10.85
C MET A 40 -10.74 -2.29 11.23
N GLU A 41 -11.41 -3.45 11.23
CA GLU A 41 -12.86 -3.53 11.53
C GLU A 41 -13.24 -2.92 12.89
N LYS A 42 -12.36 -3.04 13.89
CA LYS A 42 -12.58 -2.47 15.23
C LYS A 42 -12.53 -0.94 15.27
N ASN A 43 -11.87 -0.32 14.29
CA ASN A 43 -11.55 1.11 14.28
C ASN A 43 -12.23 1.87 13.14
N ILE A 44 -13.20 1.26 12.45
CA ILE A 44 -14.01 1.95 11.42
C ILE A 44 -14.85 3.04 12.09
N GLU A 45 -14.63 4.29 11.69
CA GLU A 45 -15.37 5.44 12.23
C GLU A 45 -16.17 6.19 11.17
N ASN A 46 -15.75 6.12 9.90
CA ASN A 46 -16.35 6.90 8.81
C ASN A 46 -16.53 6.09 7.51
N ALA A 47 -17.11 6.75 6.49
CA ALA A 47 -17.41 6.12 5.21
C ALA A 47 -16.16 5.76 4.39
N PHE A 48 -15.07 6.50 4.54
CA PHE A 48 -13.80 6.18 3.89
C PHE A 48 -13.20 4.91 4.47
N ASP A 49 -13.12 4.81 5.81
CA ASP A 49 -12.66 3.62 6.52
C ASP A 49 -13.45 2.37 6.10
N ASN A 50 -14.77 2.50 6.02
CA ASN A 50 -15.65 1.40 5.60
C ASN A 50 -15.40 0.99 4.15
N THR A 51 -15.18 1.95 3.26
CA THR A 51 -14.87 1.69 1.85
C THR A 51 -13.55 0.94 1.69
N ILE A 52 -12.50 1.39 2.39
CA ILE A 52 -11.19 0.73 2.40
C ILE A 52 -11.31 -0.69 2.96
N THR A 53 -11.96 -0.83 4.11
CA THR A 53 -12.09 -2.14 4.79
C THR A 53 -12.88 -3.13 3.94
N ALA A 54 -13.96 -2.70 3.28
CA ALA A 54 -14.73 -3.55 2.37
C ALA A 54 -13.89 -4.05 1.18
N ARG A 55 -13.07 -3.19 0.58
CA ARG A 55 -12.14 -3.58 -0.50
C ARG A 55 -11.12 -4.62 -0.05
N ILE A 56 -10.58 -4.45 1.15
CA ILE A 56 -9.62 -5.39 1.72
C ILE A 56 -10.25 -6.76 1.96
N LEU A 57 -11.51 -6.81 2.42
CA LEU A 57 -12.23 -8.06 2.57
C LEU A 57 -12.37 -8.82 1.24
N ASP A 58 -12.66 -8.12 0.14
CA ASP A 58 -12.73 -8.73 -1.20
C ASP A 58 -11.37 -9.36 -1.59
N ILE A 59 -10.26 -8.66 -1.33
CA ILE A 59 -8.90 -9.17 -1.61
C ILE A 59 -8.61 -10.44 -0.80
N ILE A 60 -8.97 -10.47 0.49
CA ILE A 60 -8.81 -11.66 1.35
C ILE A 60 -9.61 -12.83 0.80
N ASN A 61 -10.86 -12.61 0.41
CA ASN A 61 -11.71 -13.64 -0.17
C ASN A 61 -11.10 -14.24 -1.44
N HIS A 62 -10.48 -13.39 -2.28
CA HIS A 62 -9.76 -13.87 -3.45
C HIS A 62 -8.49 -14.64 -3.09
N TYR A 63 -7.71 -14.19 -2.11
CA TYR A 63 -6.53 -14.93 -1.65
C TYR A 63 -6.89 -16.37 -1.22
N GLN A 64 -7.98 -16.52 -0.47
CA GLN A 64 -8.46 -17.81 0.02
C GLN A 64 -9.06 -18.70 -1.06
N GLY A 65 -9.58 -18.10 -2.13
CA GLY A 65 -10.19 -18.81 -3.25
C GLY A 65 -9.19 -19.30 -4.30
N GLU A 66 -7.97 -18.76 -4.32
CA GLU A 66 -6.93 -19.11 -5.29
C GLU A 66 -6.06 -20.27 -4.80
N GLU A 67 -5.61 -21.13 -5.71
CA GLU A 67 -4.67 -22.20 -5.34
C GLU A 67 -3.29 -21.60 -4.97
N MET A 68 -2.73 -21.98 -3.83
CA MET A 68 -1.42 -21.46 -3.36
C MET A 68 -0.31 -21.59 -4.42
N LYS A 69 -0.27 -22.70 -5.15
CA LYS A 69 0.70 -22.90 -6.24
C LYS A 69 0.52 -21.89 -7.38
N ALA A 70 -0.73 -21.52 -7.69
CA ALA A 70 -1.02 -20.52 -8.71
C ALA A 70 -0.55 -19.14 -8.24
N LEU A 71 -0.86 -18.77 -7.00
CA LEU A 71 -0.40 -17.52 -6.37
C LEU A 71 1.14 -17.41 -6.42
N GLN A 72 1.84 -18.45 -5.96
CA GLN A 72 3.31 -18.51 -5.96
C GLN A 72 3.90 -18.42 -7.37
N ALA A 73 3.34 -19.18 -8.33
CA ALA A 73 3.80 -19.16 -9.70
C ALA A 73 3.62 -17.77 -10.34
N GLU A 74 2.49 -17.12 -10.07
CA GLU A 74 2.19 -15.80 -10.57
C GLU A 74 3.09 -14.74 -9.92
N TYR A 75 3.30 -14.80 -8.60
CA TYR A 75 4.26 -13.93 -7.91
C TYR A 75 5.65 -14.04 -8.55
N THR A 76 6.16 -15.26 -8.70
CA THR A 76 7.48 -15.51 -9.30
C THR A 76 7.56 -15.04 -10.75
N ARG A 77 6.46 -15.13 -11.50
CA ARG A 77 6.39 -14.63 -12.87
C ARG A 77 6.44 -13.11 -12.93
N LEU A 78 5.76 -12.43 -12.01
CA LEU A 78 5.62 -10.98 -12.02
C LEU A 78 6.83 -10.27 -11.41
N PHE A 79 7.21 -10.65 -10.19
CA PHE A 79 8.04 -9.83 -9.31
C PHE A 79 9.44 -10.40 -9.07
N THR A 80 9.67 -11.69 -9.33
CA THR A 80 10.97 -12.31 -9.06
C THR A 80 11.90 -12.18 -10.26
N PRO A 81 13.09 -11.56 -10.11
CA PRO A 81 14.10 -11.54 -11.15
C PRO A 81 14.59 -12.96 -11.46
N ARG A 82 14.88 -13.24 -12.72
CA ARG A 82 15.58 -14.47 -13.13
C ARG A 82 17.01 -14.10 -13.50
N LYS A 83 17.89 -15.11 -13.62
CA LYS A 83 19.28 -14.88 -14.02
C LYS A 83 19.32 -14.03 -15.29
N GLU A 84 19.91 -12.83 -15.18
CA GLU A 84 20.07 -11.84 -16.26
C GLU A 84 18.76 -11.30 -16.87
N ILE A 85 17.61 -11.55 -16.25
CA ILE A 85 16.31 -11.07 -16.72
C ILE A 85 15.63 -10.33 -15.56
N PRO A 86 15.38 -9.01 -15.70
CA PRO A 86 14.66 -8.24 -14.68
C PRO A 86 13.24 -8.80 -14.49
N PRO A 87 12.59 -8.54 -13.35
CA PRO A 87 11.21 -8.95 -13.15
C PRO A 87 10.29 -8.28 -14.19
N VAL A 88 9.14 -8.89 -14.48
CA VAL A 88 8.14 -8.31 -15.39
C VAL A 88 7.60 -6.99 -14.83
N ILE A 89 7.51 -6.92 -13.50
CA ILE A 89 7.10 -5.75 -12.75
C ILE A 89 8.14 -5.55 -11.65
N SER A 90 8.82 -4.41 -11.69
CA SER A 90 9.74 -4.05 -10.60
C SER A 90 8.95 -3.58 -9.38
N LEU A 91 9.35 -4.06 -8.21
CA LEU A 91 8.86 -3.54 -6.93
C LEU A 91 9.76 -2.43 -6.39
N GLN A 92 10.72 -1.92 -7.16
CA GLN A 92 11.49 -0.72 -6.80
C GLN A 92 10.73 0.52 -7.24
N LEU A 93 10.56 1.46 -6.33
CA LEU A 93 9.74 2.64 -6.55
C LEU A 93 10.37 3.59 -7.61
N GLN A 94 11.70 3.64 -7.71
CA GLN A 94 12.43 4.44 -8.70
C GLN A 94 12.14 4.08 -10.16
N ASP A 95 11.68 2.85 -10.43
CA ASP A 95 11.34 2.38 -11.78
C ASP A 95 10.00 2.95 -12.28
N TRP A 96 9.20 3.54 -11.38
CA TRP A 96 7.87 4.08 -11.70
C TRP A 96 7.85 5.59 -11.84
N THR A 97 8.67 6.26 -11.04
CA THR A 97 8.90 7.71 -11.11
C THR A 97 10.36 7.97 -10.72
N PRO A 98 11.12 8.75 -11.51
CA PRO A 98 12.50 9.09 -11.16
C PRO A 98 12.56 9.73 -9.77
N MET A 99 13.34 9.11 -8.87
CA MET A 99 13.56 9.66 -7.54
C MET A 99 14.80 10.50 -7.51
N HIS A 100 14.65 11.76 -7.12
CA HIS A 100 15.79 12.64 -6.86
C HIS A 100 16.31 12.51 -5.42
N ASP A 101 15.49 11.98 -4.50
CA ASP A 101 15.73 12.01 -3.05
C ASP A 101 15.83 10.60 -2.43
N LEU A 102 16.44 9.62 -3.12
CA LEU A 102 16.57 8.24 -2.59
C LEU A 102 17.28 8.21 -1.23
N SER A 103 18.27 9.07 -1.03
CA SER A 103 19.00 9.19 0.25
C SER A 103 18.12 9.70 1.40
N GLU A 104 17.13 10.54 1.11
CA GLU A 104 16.14 10.96 2.12
C GLU A 104 15.26 9.78 2.52
N LEU A 105 14.79 8.98 1.55
CA LEU A 105 14.01 7.77 1.81
C LEU A 105 14.79 6.76 2.66
N GLU A 106 16.08 6.58 2.37
CA GLU A 106 16.98 5.70 3.13
C GLU A 106 17.10 6.13 4.61
N GLU A 107 17.27 7.43 4.86
CA GLU A 107 17.38 7.99 6.21
C GLU A 107 16.08 7.77 7.00
N LEU A 108 14.93 8.07 6.38
CA LEU A 108 13.61 7.85 6.98
C LEU A 108 13.37 6.38 7.34
N LEU A 109 13.70 5.45 6.44
CA LEU A 109 13.54 4.01 6.68
C LEU A 109 14.44 3.50 7.81
N PHE A 110 15.67 4.03 7.90
CA PHE A 110 16.60 3.70 8.97
C PHE A 110 16.07 4.14 10.34
N ASP A 111 15.51 5.35 10.44
CA ASP A 111 15.06 5.93 11.71
C ASP A 111 13.94 5.14 12.39
N ILE A 112 13.02 4.58 11.60
CA ILE A 112 11.91 3.78 12.14
C ILE A 112 12.25 2.29 12.31
N GLY A 113 13.49 1.90 12.00
CA GLY A 113 13.95 0.54 12.14
C GLY A 113 13.24 -0.46 11.24
N VAL A 114 12.74 -0.03 10.06
CA VAL A 114 12.28 -0.96 9.04
C VAL A 114 13.48 -1.82 8.67
N SER A 115 13.47 -3.06 9.16
CA SER A 115 14.53 -4.01 8.94
C SER A 115 14.56 -4.32 7.46
N GLN A 116 15.45 -3.65 6.73
CA GLN A 116 15.79 -4.04 5.36
C GLN A 116 16.11 -5.53 5.42
N TYR A 117 15.23 -6.38 4.87
CA TYR A 117 15.54 -7.79 4.75
C TYR A 117 16.86 -7.87 3.98
N SER A 118 17.83 -8.58 4.53
CA SER A 118 19.22 -8.52 4.10
C SER A 118 19.34 -8.68 2.57
N GLY A 119 19.60 -7.58 1.85
CA GLY A 119 19.80 -7.55 0.40
C GLY A 119 18.69 -6.89 -0.43
N GLU A 120 17.58 -6.43 0.16
CA GLU A 120 16.56 -5.67 -0.55
C GLU A 120 16.91 -4.18 -0.60
N HIS A 121 16.53 -3.52 -1.70
CA HIS A 121 16.82 -2.10 -1.89
C HIS A 121 15.86 -1.25 -1.03
N PRO A 122 16.31 -0.09 -0.50
CA PRO A 122 15.49 0.73 0.39
C PRO A 122 14.17 1.19 -0.24
N ASP A 123 14.15 1.44 -1.55
CA ASP A 123 12.96 1.89 -2.28
C ASP A 123 12.01 0.77 -2.72
N PHE A 124 12.14 -0.44 -2.16
CA PHE A 124 11.14 -1.47 -2.37
C PHE A 124 9.78 -0.97 -1.88
N VAL A 125 8.76 -1.13 -2.71
CA VAL A 125 7.40 -0.63 -2.47
C VAL A 125 6.86 -1.14 -1.13
N THR A 126 7.16 -2.37 -0.74
CA THR A 126 6.76 -2.94 0.55
C THR A 126 7.31 -2.12 1.72
N HIS A 127 8.60 -1.75 1.70
CA HIS A 127 9.21 -0.90 2.72
C HIS A 127 8.61 0.51 2.75
N VAL A 128 8.34 1.09 1.58
CA VAL A 128 7.74 2.42 1.47
C VAL A 128 6.33 2.44 2.07
N LEU A 129 5.53 1.42 1.82
CA LEU A 129 4.17 1.29 2.36
C LEU A 129 4.21 1.02 3.89
N GLU A 130 5.12 0.17 4.36
CA GLU A 130 5.33 -0.09 5.80
C GLU A 130 5.81 1.16 6.55
N TYR A 131 6.73 1.92 5.94
CA TYR A 131 7.15 3.20 6.49
C TYR A 131 5.98 4.15 6.61
N PHE A 132 5.19 4.29 5.54
CA PHE A 132 4.07 5.20 5.55
C PHE A 132 3.00 4.81 6.58
N ALA A 133 2.77 3.51 6.75
CA ALA A 133 1.91 2.99 7.83
C ALA A 133 2.42 3.42 9.21
N SER A 134 3.72 3.30 9.48
CA SER A 134 4.34 3.77 10.72
C SER A 134 4.22 5.30 10.88
N ALA A 135 4.50 6.05 9.82
CA ALA A 135 4.43 7.51 9.83
C ALA A 135 3.01 8.01 10.17
N LEU A 136 1.95 7.32 9.73
CA LEU A 136 0.58 7.68 10.08
C LEU A 136 0.32 7.68 11.60
N ASP A 137 0.99 6.79 12.34
CA ASP A 137 0.81 6.67 13.79
C ASP A 137 1.68 7.65 14.61
N TYR A 138 2.84 8.04 14.07
CA TYR A 138 3.87 8.76 14.84
C TYR A 138 4.23 10.16 14.33
N GLU A 139 3.95 10.46 13.06
CA GLU A 139 4.37 11.73 12.44
C GLU A 139 3.26 12.79 12.40
N GLU A 140 3.69 14.04 12.27
CA GLU A 140 2.80 15.18 12.09
C GLU A 140 2.26 15.25 10.65
N GLU A 141 1.06 15.82 10.47
CA GLU A 141 0.39 15.87 9.16
C GLU A 141 1.24 16.44 8.02
N PRO A 142 2.06 17.49 8.19
CA PRO A 142 2.91 18.00 7.13
C PRO A 142 3.95 16.97 6.66
N SER A 143 4.56 16.21 7.59
CA SER A 143 5.53 15.17 7.27
C SER A 143 4.88 14.03 6.49
N ILE A 144 3.72 13.57 6.96
CA ILE A 144 2.95 12.52 6.29
C ILE A 144 2.55 12.97 4.88
N LEU A 145 2.07 14.21 4.73
CA LEU A 145 1.71 14.76 3.42
C LEU A 145 2.91 14.85 2.47
N ASN A 146 4.04 15.36 2.96
CA ASN A 146 5.27 15.45 2.16
C ASN A 146 5.70 14.06 1.67
N PHE A 147 5.67 13.05 2.55
CA PHE A 147 5.98 11.67 2.16
C PHE A 147 5.01 11.13 1.10
N TYR A 148 3.70 11.31 1.32
CA TYR A 148 2.67 10.88 0.38
C TYR A 148 2.87 11.48 -1.02
N GLU A 149 3.08 12.80 -1.11
CA GLU A 149 3.28 13.50 -2.39
C GLU A 149 4.54 13.03 -3.11
N LYS A 150 5.64 12.81 -2.37
CA LYS A 150 6.92 12.40 -2.94
C LYS A 150 6.94 10.94 -3.39
N PHE A 151 6.43 10.03 -2.56
CA PHE A 151 6.71 8.60 -2.69
C PHE A 151 5.49 7.74 -3.02
N LEU A 152 4.26 8.24 -2.84
CA LEU A 152 3.06 7.43 -3.03
C LEU A 152 2.19 7.89 -4.20
N LYS A 153 1.87 9.19 -4.25
CA LYS A 153 0.82 9.77 -5.09
C LYS A 153 0.95 9.42 -6.57
N GLU A 154 2.14 9.51 -7.14
CA GLU A 154 2.39 9.22 -8.55
C GLU A 154 2.87 7.78 -8.82
N PRO A 155 3.90 7.26 -8.14
CA PRO A 155 4.48 5.96 -8.52
C PRO A 155 3.57 4.77 -8.19
N ILE A 156 2.81 4.81 -7.09
CA ILE A 156 1.96 3.67 -6.69
C ILE A 156 0.81 3.42 -7.66
N PRO A 157 0.05 4.44 -8.13
CA PRO A 157 -0.97 4.21 -9.16
C PRO A 157 -0.40 3.62 -10.47
N LYS A 158 0.81 4.04 -10.90
CA LYS A 158 1.47 3.49 -12.09
C LYS A 158 1.84 2.01 -11.93
N LEU A 159 2.40 1.65 -10.77
CA LEU A 159 2.67 0.27 -10.39
C LEU A 159 1.38 -0.56 -10.43
N CYS A 160 0.32 -0.08 -9.76
CA CYS A 160 -0.97 -0.76 -9.69
C CYS A 160 -1.56 -0.98 -11.08
N ALA A 161 -1.57 0.03 -11.94
CA ALA A 161 -2.04 -0.08 -13.33
C ALA A 161 -1.28 -1.17 -14.10
N THR A 162 0.02 -1.29 -13.86
CA THR A 162 0.86 -2.30 -14.51
C THR A 162 0.60 -3.71 -13.97
N ILE A 163 0.47 -3.87 -12.64
CA ILE A 163 0.06 -5.14 -12.01
C ILE A 163 -1.26 -5.59 -12.62
N TYR A 164 -2.25 -4.71 -12.64
CA TYR A 164 -3.59 -5.00 -13.16
C TYR A 164 -3.57 -5.51 -14.62
N GLN A 165 -2.76 -4.88 -15.47
CA GLN A 165 -2.65 -5.24 -16.89
C GLN A 165 -1.87 -6.54 -17.12
N LYS A 166 -0.87 -6.82 -16.29
CA LYS A 166 0.09 -7.91 -16.53
C LYS A 166 -0.26 -9.19 -15.79
N THR A 167 -1.07 -9.13 -14.73
CA THR A 167 -1.44 -10.31 -13.96
C THR A 167 -2.55 -11.13 -14.63
N THR A 168 -2.49 -12.45 -14.44
CA THR A 168 -3.53 -13.38 -14.84
C THR A 168 -4.50 -13.73 -13.71
N LEU A 169 -4.10 -13.53 -12.45
CA LEU A 169 -4.91 -13.89 -11.28
C LEU A 169 -5.80 -12.74 -10.81
N THR A 170 -6.96 -13.09 -10.28
CA THR A 170 -7.92 -12.08 -9.80
C THR A 170 -7.42 -11.44 -8.51
N PHE A 171 -6.76 -12.21 -7.64
CA PHE A 171 -6.14 -11.70 -6.41
C PHE A 171 -5.26 -10.46 -6.64
N TYR A 172 -4.28 -10.54 -7.56
CA TYR A 172 -3.42 -9.39 -7.86
C TYR A 172 -4.14 -8.24 -8.58
N LYS A 173 -5.23 -8.51 -9.30
CA LYS A 173 -6.08 -7.46 -9.87
C LYS A 173 -6.80 -6.68 -8.79
N GLU A 174 -7.32 -7.37 -7.78
CA GLU A 174 -8.02 -6.73 -6.67
C GLU A 174 -7.05 -5.99 -5.75
N ILE A 175 -5.83 -6.51 -5.53
CA ILE A 175 -4.76 -5.74 -4.87
C ILE A 175 -4.49 -4.43 -5.62
N ALA A 176 -4.27 -4.53 -6.94
CA ALA A 176 -3.96 -3.37 -7.76
C ALA A 176 -5.10 -2.33 -7.76
N LYS A 177 -6.34 -2.78 -7.89
CA LYS A 177 -7.51 -1.90 -7.80
C LYS A 177 -7.63 -1.27 -6.42
N GLY A 178 -7.56 -2.07 -5.36
CA GLY A 178 -7.74 -1.61 -4.00
C GLY A 178 -6.69 -0.57 -3.58
N LEU A 179 -5.41 -0.82 -3.89
CA LEU A 179 -4.33 0.11 -3.57
C LEU A 179 -4.41 1.38 -4.44
N HIS A 180 -4.74 1.24 -5.73
CA HIS A 180 -4.98 2.40 -6.60
C HIS A 180 -6.13 3.27 -6.08
N ASP A 181 -7.27 2.66 -5.75
CA ASP A 181 -8.43 3.33 -5.19
C ASP A 181 -8.10 4.00 -3.86
N LEU A 182 -7.31 3.35 -2.99
CA LEU A 182 -6.85 3.94 -1.73
C LEU A 182 -6.07 5.25 -1.96
N ILE A 183 -5.09 5.25 -2.87
CA ILE A 183 -4.34 6.46 -3.21
C ILE A 183 -5.25 7.53 -3.81
N HIS A 184 -6.23 7.14 -4.63
CA HIS A 184 -7.18 8.08 -5.20
C HIS A 184 -8.08 8.72 -4.13
N LEU A 185 -8.64 7.92 -3.21
CA LEU A 185 -9.45 8.40 -2.10
C LEU A 185 -8.66 9.37 -1.20
N MET A 186 -7.37 9.08 -0.97
CA MET A 186 -6.50 10.00 -0.23
C MET A 186 -6.30 11.33 -0.96
N ALA A 187 -6.14 11.31 -2.28
CA ALA A 187 -6.07 12.54 -3.09
C ALA A 187 -7.40 13.32 -3.05
N GLU A 188 -8.54 12.66 -3.18
CA GLU A 188 -9.86 13.32 -3.07
C GLU A 188 -10.06 13.99 -1.71
N ALA A 189 -9.67 13.30 -0.62
CA ALA A 189 -9.73 13.85 0.73
C ALA A 189 -8.81 15.07 0.96
N GLN A 190 -7.77 15.24 0.14
CA GLN A 190 -6.95 16.46 0.16
C GLN A 190 -7.66 17.66 -0.47
N GLU A 191 -8.49 17.43 -1.49
CA GLU A 191 -9.14 18.47 -2.28
C GLU A 191 -10.53 18.85 -1.74
N ALA A 192 -11.08 18.05 -0.82
CA ALA A 192 -12.39 18.29 -0.21
C ALA A 192 -12.40 19.59 0.64
N PRO A 193 -13.40 20.49 0.44
CA PRO A 193 -13.52 21.73 1.21
C PRO A 193 -13.81 21.49 2.70
N ASP A 194 -13.43 22.46 3.53
CA ASP A 194 -13.77 22.49 4.96
C ASP A 194 -15.30 22.49 5.16
N ILE A 195 -15.87 21.38 5.65
CA ILE A 195 -17.30 21.35 6.04
C ILE A 195 -17.54 22.24 7.28
N ASP A 196 -16.50 22.53 8.07
CA ASP A 196 -16.57 23.43 9.23
C ASP A 196 -16.51 24.93 8.87
N SER A 197 -16.40 25.29 7.58
CA SER A 197 -16.47 26.69 7.12
C SER A 197 -17.78 27.05 6.42
N ILE A 198 -18.79 26.18 6.50
CA ILE A 198 -20.16 26.57 6.17
C ILE A 198 -20.67 27.43 7.32
N ASP A 199 -20.37 28.73 7.25
CA ASP A 199 -21.06 29.76 8.00
C ASP A 199 -22.57 29.53 7.85
N LEU A 200 -23.22 29.19 8.97
CA LEU A 200 -24.66 29.27 9.12
C LEU A 200 -25.04 30.76 9.13
N GLU A 201 -25.22 31.35 7.94
CA GLU A 201 -26.03 32.57 7.76
C GLU A 201 -27.52 32.26 7.80
#